data_AF-A0A822HV47-F1
#
_entry.id   AF-A0A822HV47-F1
#
_cell.length_a   1.000
_cell.length_b   1.000
_cell.length_c   1.000
_cell.angle_alpha   90.00
_cell.angle_beta   90.00
_cell.angle_gamma   90.00
#
_symmetry.space_group_name_H-M   'P 1'
#
loop_
_entity.id
_entity.type
_entity.pdbx_description
1 polymer ?
#
loop_
_entity_poly.entity_id
_entity_poly.type
_entity_poly.pdbx_seq_one_letter_code
_entity_poly.pdbx_strand_id
1 'polypeptide(L)'
;MEKIQDYKSLDLEPFEKSPVWSDEYLSQLNIQRRPFDFQIELIQSVINNGNSIVSLRTGAGKTYIAALLIKYYYIKKRKEKNEQFLTFFFVPHRSIRDQQVKAIRDVCDLRVMRSDDNSTANKFVQYS
;
A
#
# COMPACT_ATOMS: atom_id res chain seq x y z
N MET A 1 10.72 20.15 -5.64
CA MET A 1 9.28 20.26 -5.36
C MET A 1 8.68 18.88 -5.51
N GLU A 2 8.49 18.15 -4.41
CA GLU A 2 7.65 16.94 -4.44
C GLU A 2 6.23 17.36 -4.86
N LYS A 3 5.72 16.78 -5.94
CA LYS A 3 4.31 16.96 -6.32
C LYS A 3 3.48 16.30 -5.23
N ILE A 4 2.92 17.09 -4.32
CA ILE A 4 1.90 16.60 -3.40
C ILE A 4 0.71 16.20 -4.25
N GLN A 5 0.53 14.89 -4.41
CA GLN A 5 -0.59 14.34 -5.15
C GLN A 5 -1.88 14.67 -4.39
N ASP A 6 -2.86 15.30 -5.07
CA ASP A 6 -4.14 15.61 -4.44
C ASP A 6 -4.96 14.32 -4.29
N TYR A 7 -4.74 13.63 -3.18
CA TYR A 7 -5.45 12.39 -2.87
C TYR A 7 -6.97 12.58 -2.76
N LYS A 8 -7.48 13.82 -2.65
CA LYS A 8 -8.93 14.08 -2.62
C LYS A 8 -9.60 13.81 -3.96
N SER A 9 -8.89 14.04 -5.07
CA SER A 9 -9.42 13.82 -6.42
C SER A 9 -9.31 12.36 -6.89
N LEU A 10 -8.56 11.52 -6.17
CA LEU A 10 -8.42 10.11 -6.53
C LEU A 10 -9.71 9.34 -6.28
N ASP A 11 -10.18 8.64 -7.29
CA ASP A 11 -11.31 7.75 -7.17
C ASP A 11 -10.90 6.43 -6.49
N LEU A 12 -11.69 6.00 -5.51
CA LEU A 12 -11.50 4.74 -4.82
C LEU A 12 -12.40 3.63 -5.36
N GLU A 13 -13.40 3.98 -6.19
CA GLU A 13 -14.32 3.01 -6.75
C GLU A 13 -13.61 1.86 -7.48
N PRO A 14 -12.50 2.07 -8.21
CA PRO A 14 -11.79 0.96 -8.83
C PRO A 14 -11.20 -0.05 -7.84
N PHE A 15 -10.80 0.38 -6.64
CA PHE A 15 -10.40 -0.54 -5.57
C PHE A 15 -11.57 -1.32 -4.98
N GLU A 16 -12.76 -0.72 -4.95
CA GLU A 16 -13.91 -1.24 -4.21
C GLU A 16 -14.84 -2.11 -5.07
N LYS A 17 -14.97 -1.78 -6.36
CA LYS A 17 -16.02 -2.33 -7.23
C LYS A 17 -15.57 -2.67 -8.65
N SER A 18 -14.57 -1.98 -9.22
CA SER A 18 -14.21 -2.22 -10.63
C SER A 18 -13.14 -3.31 -10.78
N PRO A 19 -13.42 -4.42 -11.48
CA PRO A 19 -12.42 -5.44 -11.76
C PRO A 19 -11.35 -4.97 -12.76
N VAL A 20 -11.53 -3.79 -13.39
CA VAL A 20 -10.62 -3.26 -14.41
C VAL A 20 -10.10 -1.89 -13.97
N TRP A 21 -8.78 -1.78 -13.90
CA TRP A 21 -8.07 -0.53 -13.62
C TRP A 21 -7.56 0.05 -14.94
N SER A 22 -7.95 1.26 -15.34
CA SER A 22 -7.45 1.85 -16.59
C SER A 22 -5.98 2.26 -16.47
N ASP A 23 -5.29 2.47 -17.60
CA ASP A 23 -3.90 2.95 -17.56
C ASP A 23 -3.82 4.38 -16.99
N GLU A 24 -4.83 5.21 -17.25
CA GLU A 24 -4.96 6.53 -16.64
C GLU A 24 -5.07 6.44 -15.13
N TYR A 25 -5.87 5.49 -14.63
CA TYR A 25 -6.03 5.25 -13.20
C TYR A 25 -4.72 4.77 -12.55
N LEU A 26 -4.02 3.82 -13.19
CA LEU A 26 -2.71 3.35 -12.74
C LEU A 26 -1.70 4.51 -12.71
N SER A 27 -1.69 5.36 -13.72
CA SER A 27 -0.84 6.56 -13.77
C SER A 27 -1.19 7.56 -12.66
N GLN A 28 -2.48 7.78 -12.39
CA GLN A 28 -2.93 8.60 -11.27
C GLN A 28 -2.51 8.01 -9.92
N LEU A 29 -2.38 6.71 -9.81
CA LEU A 29 -1.84 6.06 -8.62
C LEU A 29 -0.32 5.91 -8.66
N ASN A 30 0.40 6.43 -9.65
CA ASN A 30 1.84 6.18 -9.83
C ASN A 30 2.22 4.68 -9.75
N ILE A 31 1.34 3.81 -10.22
CA ILE A 31 1.56 2.37 -10.25
C ILE A 31 2.17 2.01 -11.60
N GLN A 32 3.43 1.56 -11.59
CA GLN A 32 4.13 1.20 -12.82
C GLN A 32 3.71 -0.15 -13.42
N ARG A 33 3.21 -1.07 -12.58
CA ARG A 33 2.86 -2.43 -12.99
C ARG A 33 1.39 -2.70 -12.77
N ARG A 34 0.65 -3.01 -13.83
CA ARG A 34 -0.74 -3.49 -13.75
C ARG A 34 -0.84 -4.73 -12.84
N PRO A 35 -1.70 -4.73 -11.81
CA PRO A 35 -2.00 -5.94 -11.05
C PRO A 35 -2.69 -6.99 -11.93
N PHE A 36 -2.51 -8.26 -11.62
CA PHE A 36 -3.28 -9.32 -12.26
C PHE A 36 -4.73 -9.30 -11.76
N ASP A 37 -5.66 -9.80 -12.58
CA ASP A 37 -7.10 -9.80 -12.25
C ASP A 37 -7.40 -10.46 -10.89
N PHE A 38 -6.78 -11.62 -10.61
CA PHE A 38 -6.95 -12.28 -9.30
C PHE A 38 -6.46 -11.43 -8.11
N GLN A 39 -5.47 -10.55 -8.33
CA GLN A 39 -4.97 -9.65 -7.28
C GLN A 39 -5.97 -8.53 -7.04
N ILE A 40 -6.61 -8.02 -8.09
CA ILE A 40 -7.67 -7.00 -8.00
C ILE A 40 -8.88 -7.58 -7.25
N GLU A 41 -9.36 -8.76 -7.67
CA GLU A 41 -10.49 -9.45 -7.02
C GLU A 41 -10.20 -9.74 -5.54
N LEU A 42 -8.98 -10.18 -5.22
CA LEU A 42 -8.57 -10.41 -3.85
C LEU A 42 -8.56 -9.12 -3.03
N ILE A 43 -8.04 -8.02 -3.58
CA ILE A 43 -7.99 -6.72 -2.91
C ILE A 43 -9.42 -6.23 -2.62
N GLN A 44 -10.32 -6.30 -3.62
CA GLN A 44 -11.72 -5.95 -3.45
C GLN A 44 -12.38 -6.78 -2.35
N SER A 45 -12.16 -8.09 -2.35
CA SER A 45 -12.68 -8.99 -1.33
C SER A 45 -12.18 -8.61 0.07
N VAL A 46 -10.89 -8.31 0.24
CA VAL A 46 -10.34 -7.87 1.54
C VAL A 46 -10.96 -6.54 1.98
N ILE A 47 -11.10 -5.57 1.07
CA ILE A 47 -11.70 -4.26 1.38
C ILE A 47 -13.14 -4.41 1.85
N ASN A 48 -13.93 -5.27 1.18
CA ASN A 48 -15.36 -5.46 1.47
C ASN A 48 -15.61 -6.30 2.73
N ASN A 49 -14.72 -7.26 3.04
CA ASN A 49 -14.87 -8.16 4.19
C ASN A 49 -14.13 -7.67 5.45
N GLY A 50 -13.21 -6.72 5.33
CA GLY A 50 -12.40 -6.22 6.44
C GLY A 50 -11.24 -7.15 6.81
N ASN A 51 -11.10 -7.46 8.11
CA ASN A 51 -9.98 -8.25 8.61
C ASN A 51 -9.93 -9.63 7.92
N SER A 52 -8.85 -9.89 7.19
CA SER A 52 -8.74 -11.03 6.29
C SER A 52 -7.43 -11.80 6.49
N ILE A 53 -7.50 -13.13 6.39
CA ILE A 53 -6.32 -14.01 6.28
C ILE A 53 -6.28 -14.55 4.87
N VAL A 54 -5.19 -14.31 4.15
CA VAL A 54 -5.04 -14.70 2.74
C VAL A 54 -3.89 -15.68 2.58
N SER A 55 -4.17 -16.84 1.98
CA SER A 55 -3.16 -17.83 1.63
C SER A 55 -2.82 -17.74 0.14
N LEU A 56 -1.56 -17.43 -0.17
CA LEU A 56 -1.07 -17.30 -1.54
C LEU A 56 0.23 -18.09 -1.72
N ARG A 57 0.42 -18.68 -2.90
CA ARG A 57 1.68 -19.33 -3.29
C ARG A 57 2.82 -18.32 -3.40
N THR A 58 4.07 -18.78 -3.30
CA THR A 58 5.25 -17.94 -3.58
C THR A 58 5.19 -17.41 -5.02
N GLY A 59 5.65 -16.19 -5.24
CA GLY A 59 5.58 -15.52 -6.56
C GLY A 59 4.24 -14.87 -6.89
N ALA A 60 3.17 -15.12 -6.13
CA ALA A 60 1.84 -14.53 -6.37
C ALA A 60 1.75 -13.00 -6.12
N GLY A 61 2.84 -12.34 -5.74
CA GLY A 61 2.85 -10.90 -5.49
C GLY A 61 2.28 -10.47 -4.14
N LYS A 62 2.45 -11.29 -3.08
CA LYS A 62 1.97 -10.97 -1.71
C LYS A 62 2.30 -9.55 -1.24
N THR A 63 3.56 -9.12 -1.40
CA THR A 63 3.98 -7.76 -1.06
C THR A 63 3.28 -6.71 -1.90
N TYR A 64 3.14 -6.98 -3.20
CA TYR A 64 2.51 -6.06 -4.12
C TYR A 64 1.05 -5.81 -3.75
N ILE A 65 0.31 -6.89 -3.46
CA ILE A 65 -1.07 -6.83 -2.95
C ILE A 65 -1.15 -6.03 -1.64
N ALA A 66 -0.25 -6.31 -0.69
CA ALA A 66 -0.23 -5.58 0.57
C ALA A 66 0.07 -4.09 0.39
N ALA A 67 0.99 -3.73 -0.50
CA ALA A 67 1.29 -2.34 -0.81
C ALA A 67 0.09 -1.62 -1.44
N LEU A 68 -0.65 -2.27 -2.33
CA LEU A 68 -1.88 -1.73 -2.89
C LEU A 68 -2.96 -1.52 -1.81
N LEU A 69 -3.13 -2.45 -0.88
CA LEU A 69 -4.03 -2.30 0.27
C LEU A 69 -3.61 -1.14 1.18
N ILE A 70 -2.32 -1.01 1.47
CA ILE A 70 -1.77 0.13 2.23
C ILE A 70 -2.11 1.44 1.53
N LYS A 71 -1.89 1.53 0.21
CA LYS A 71 -2.20 2.72 -0.59
C LYS A 71 -3.68 3.06 -0.55
N TYR A 72 -4.57 2.07 -0.72
CA TYR A 72 -6.01 2.24 -0.60
C TYR A 72 -6.40 2.84 0.76
N TYR A 73 -5.99 2.20 1.86
CA TYR A 73 -6.37 2.67 3.21
C TYR A 73 -5.77 4.03 3.54
N TYR A 74 -4.57 4.32 3.06
CA TYR A 74 -3.97 5.66 3.18
C TYR A 74 -4.85 6.72 2.50
N ILE A 75 -5.20 6.52 1.23
CA ILE A 75 -6.04 7.47 0.46
C ILE A 75 -7.40 7.62 1.15
N LYS A 76 -8.04 6.50 1.51
CA LYS A 76 -9.34 6.49 2.20
C LYS A 76 -9.31 7.32 3.49
N LYS A 77 -8.31 7.09 4.35
CA LYS A 77 -8.19 7.82 5.62
C LYS A 77 -7.90 9.31 5.43
N ARG A 78 -7.08 9.66 4.44
CA ARG A 78 -6.82 11.06 4.08
C ARG A 78 -8.08 11.76 3.58
N LYS A 79 -8.94 11.07 2.81
CA LYS A 79 -10.24 11.60 2.34
C LYS A 79 -11.26 11.75 3.46
N GLU A 80 -11.41 10.76 4.34
CA GLU A 80 -12.45 10.75 5.38
C GLU A 80 -12.20 11.76 6.50
N LYS A 81 -10.97 11.84 7.03
CA LYS A 81 -10.71 12.52 8.30
C LYS A 81 -9.50 13.46 8.29
N ASN A 82 -8.75 13.53 7.18
CA ASN A 82 -7.46 14.21 7.09
C ASN A 82 -6.49 13.80 8.23
N GLU A 83 -6.66 12.58 8.76
CA GLU A 83 -5.91 12.06 9.91
C GLU A 83 -4.54 11.50 9.51
N GLN A 84 -3.68 11.34 10.51
CA GLN A 84 -2.42 10.59 10.36
C GLN A 84 -2.74 9.12 10.12
N PHE A 85 -2.04 8.51 9.17
CA PHE A 85 -2.17 7.10 8.83
C PHE A 85 -0.87 6.37 9.16
N LEU A 86 -0.97 5.29 9.95
CA LEU A 86 0.15 4.44 10.33
C LEU A 86 -0.18 2.99 9.98
N THR A 87 0.76 2.28 9.35
CA THR A 87 0.63 0.86 9.05
C THR A 87 1.91 0.12 9.43
N PHE A 88 1.75 -1.09 9.98
CA PHE A 88 2.84 -2.00 10.27
C PHE A 88 2.84 -3.15 9.28
N PHE A 89 4.02 -3.46 8.72
CA PHE A 89 4.23 -4.60 7.83
C PHE A 89 5.29 -5.52 8.44
N PHE A 90 4.84 -6.65 9.01
CA PHE A 90 5.73 -7.59 9.69
C PHE A 90 6.40 -8.53 8.67
N VAL A 91 7.72 -8.66 8.79
CA VAL A 91 8.54 -9.52 7.92
C VAL A 91 9.29 -10.52 8.79
N PRO A 92 9.28 -11.83 8.48
CA PRO A 92 9.86 -12.86 9.36
C PRO A 92 11.38 -12.83 9.42
N HIS A 93 12.08 -12.30 8.41
CA HIS A 93 13.53 -12.34 8.33
C HIS A 93 14.14 -10.99 7.95
N ARG A 94 15.25 -10.64 8.62
CA ARG A 94 15.99 -9.38 8.39
C ARG A 94 16.53 -9.26 6.96
N SER A 95 16.91 -10.38 6.32
CA SER A 95 17.49 -10.40 4.96
C SER A 95 16.51 -9.97 3.87
N ILE A 96 15.21 -10.23 4.05
CA ILE A 96 14.17 -9.91 3.05
C ILE A 96 13.57 -8.53 3.29
N ARG A 97 13.67 -8.01 4.52
CA ARG A 97 13.08 -6.73 4.95
C ARG A 97 13.42 -5.56 4.02
N ASP A 98 14.67 -5.43 3.62
CA ASP A 98 15.13 -4.31 2.81
C ASP A 98 14.49 -4.29 1.42
N GLN A 99 14.29 -5.49 0.85
CA GLN A 99 13.56 -5.67 -0.41
C GLN A 99 12.09 -5.31 -0.25
N GLN A 100 11.45 -5.68 0.87
CA GLN A 100 10.05 -5.33 1.15
C GLN A 100 9.86 -3.82 1.33
N VAL A 101 10.77 -3.16 2.06
CA VAL A 101 10.73 -1.71 2.24
C VAL A 101 10.80 -1.00 0.89
N LYS A 102 11.70 -1.42 0.01
CA LYS A 102 11.80 -0.86 -1.33
C LYS A 102 10.52 -1.08 -2.12
N ALA A 103 10.02 -2.32 -2.19
CA ALA A 103 8.80 -2.66 -2.92
C ALA A 103 7.57 -1.88 -2.43
N ILE A 104 7.41 -1.67 -1.11
CA ILE A 104 6.30 -0.90 -0.58
C ILE A 104 6.45 0.59 -0.92
N ARG A 105 7.66 1.16 -0.82
CA ARG A 105 7.92 2.56 -1.21
C ARG A 105 7.58 2.79 -2.68
N ASP A 106 8.09 1.92 -3.56
CA ASP A 106 7.92 2.03 -5.02
C ASP A 106 6.44 1.98 -5.45
N VAL A 107 5.57 1.33 -4.65
CA VAL A 107 4.14 1.22 -4.95
C VAL A 107 3.30 2.26 -4.25
N CYS A 108 3.62 2.61 -3.00
CA CYS A 108 2.74 3.44 -2.16
C CYS A 108 3.03 4.94 -2.29
N ASP A 109 4.25 5.33 -2.70
CA ASP A 109 4.74 6.71 -2.59
C ASP A 109 4.64 7.26 -1.15
N LEU A 110 4.77 6.37 -0.17
CA LEU A 110 4.67 6.69 1.25
C LEU A 110 6.03 6.64 1.92
N ARG A 111 6.13 7.39 3.01
CA ARG A 111 7.26 7.31 3.93
C ARG A 111 7.25 5.96 4.66
N VAL A 112 8.09 5.04 4.20
CA VAL A 112 8.29 3.74 4.86
C VAL A 112 9.57 3.78 5.67
N MET A 113 9.52 3.37 6.93
CA MET A 113 10.70 3.25 7.81
C MET A 113 10.87 1.80 8.28
N ARG A 114 12.11 1.43 8.57
CA ARG A 114 12.42 0.14 9.21
C ARG A 114 12.35 0.34 10.72
N SER A 115 11.71 -0.60 11.40
CA SER A 115 11.83 -0.72 12.86
C SER A 115 12.82 -1.85 13.14
N ASP A 116 13.92 -1.52 13.80
CA ASP A 116 14.90 -2.49 14.31
C ASP A 116 14.73 -2.67 15.81
N ASP A 117 15.09 -3.85 16.33
CA ASP A 117 14.97 -4.21 17.76
C ASP A 117 15.74 -3.24 18.71
N ASN A 118 16.70 -2.47 18.18
CA ASN A 118 17.49 -1.46 18.92
C ASN A 118 17.00 -0.01 18.74
N SER A 119 15.90 0.21 18.01
CA SER A 119 15.24 1.51 17.97
C SER A 119 14.26 1.56 19.13
N THR A 120 14.63 2.21 20.23
CA THR A 120 13.63 2.74 21.18
C THR A 120 12.53 3.43 20.36
N ALA A 121 11.27 3.20 20.72
CA ALA A 121 10.06 3.72 20.09
C ALA A 121 10.05 5.26 19.88
N ASN A 122 11.05 5.98 20.37
CA ASN A 122 11.30 7.40 20.15
C ASN A 122 12.01 7.73 18.82
N LYS A 123 12.37 6.75 17.98
CA LYS A 123 12.98 7.00 16.64
C LYS A 123 12.00 6.99 15.47
N PHE A 124 10.73 7.37 15.68
CA PHE A 124 9.86 7.87 14.60
C PHE A 124 10.32 9.27 14.13
N VAL A 125 11.62 9.46 13.90
CA VAL A 125 12.21 10.77 13.56
C VAL A 125 11.90 11.05 12.10
N GLN A 126 11.12 12.12 11.87
CA GLN A 126 10.92 12.82 10.61
C GLN A 126 12.24 13.05 9.87
N TYR A 127 12.23 12.77 8.56
CA TYR A 127 13.19 13.31 7.63
C TYR A 127 12.36 14.06 6.60
N SER A 128 12.65 15.36 6.57
CA SER A 128 12.13 16.43 5.72
C SER A 128 12.50 16.26 4.26
#